data_AF-A0A0R3XCV3-F1
#
_entry.id   AF-A0A0R3XCV3-F1
#
_cell.length_a   1.000
_cell.length_b   1.000
_cell.length_c   1.000
_cell.angle_alpha   90.00
_cell.angle_beta   90.00
_cell.angle_gamma   90.00
#
_symmetry.space_group_name_H-M   'P 1'
#
loop_
_entity.id
_entity.type
_entity.pdbx_description
1 polymer ?
#
loop_
_entity_poly.entity_id
_entity_poly.type
_entity_poly.pdbx_seq_one_letter_code
_entity_poly.pdbx_strand_id
1 'polypeptide(L)'
;LEQHLTSDCPRRPVVCQFCQEKIEMHNQPAHVEVCKRFLIPCPNGCKRKEIPREELTAHLECDCPLQVISCPFSEQGCQFRGKKRQIRAHLDNELMLHILLLRDAVQAFHNLLDLQMQAVRDSQAAVKKMQLKLQRCETFFEPSFVWKIDGYREKFEEAQQGRKTTLFSNPFYSHRHGYRVCLSICPNGEQRHRGKYLAVFICICRGEYDALLSWPFSHPVRALPLHMPSV
;
A
#
# COMPACT_ATOMS: atom_id res chain seq x y z
N LEU A 1 15.92 -42.03 -62.13
CA LEU A 1 16.06 -40.94 -61.12
C LEU A 1 14.69 -40.42 -60.69
N GLU A 2 13.78 -40.11 -61.63
CA GLU A 2 12.43 -39.58 -61.33
C GLU A 2 11.55 -40.52 -60.49
N GLN A 3 11.50 -41.82 -60.78
CA GLN A 3 10.73 -42.80 -59.98
C GLN A 3 11.21 -42.91 -58.53
N HIS A 4 12.53 -42.86 -58.31
CA HIS A 4 13.08 -42.87 -56.95
C HIS A 4 12.63 -41.63 -56.15
N LEU A 5 12.60 -40.46 -56.78
CA LEU A 5 12.19 -39.21 -56.14
C LEU A 5 10.68 -39.15 -55.86
N THR A 6 9.85 -39.89 -56.62
CA THR A 6 8.39 -39.87 -56.50
C THR A 6 7.82 -41.01 -55.64
N SER A 7 8.38 -42.22 -55.66
CA SER A 7 7.80 -43.39 -54.97
C SER A 7 8.70 -44.10 -53.95
N ASP A 8 10.03 -43.96 -54.02
CA ASP A 8 10.95 -44.81 -53.25
C ASP A 8 11.80 -44.03 -52.23
N CYS A 9 11.96 -42.72 -52.41
CA CYS A 9 12.77 -41.87 -51.52
C CYS A 9 12.09 -41.71 -50.14
N PRO A 10 12.71 -42.16 -49.04
CA PRO A 10 12.14 -42.03 -47.69
C PRO A 10 12.02 -40.58 -47.20
N ARG A 11 12.83 -39.66 -47.76
CA ARG A 11 12.80 -38.23 -47.45
C ARG A 11 11.97 -37.40 -48.44
N ARG A 12 11.18 -38.06 -49.31
CA ARG A 12 10.31 -37.31 -50.23
C ARG A 12 9.33 -36.43 -49.45
N PRO A 13 9.05 -35.21 -49.90
CA PRO A 13 8.02 -34.38 -49.30
C PRO A 13 6.63 -34.94 -49.64
N VAL A 14 5.84 -35.21 -48.62
CA VAL A 14 4.41 -35.56 -48.71
C VAL A 14 3.58 -34.51 -47.98
N VAL A 15 2.34 -34.33 -48.39
CA VAL A 15 1.41 -33.41 -47.73
C VAL A 15 0.54 -34.19 -46.75
N CYS A 16 0.49 -33.78 -45.49
CA CYS A 16 -0.40 -34.38 -44.52
C CYS A 16 -1.87 -34.13 -44.91
N GLN A 17 -2.67 -35.18 -45.01
CA GLN A 17 -4.07 -35.07 -45.42
C GLN A 17 -4.95 -34.34 -44.39
N PHE A 18 -4.50 -34.24 -43.14
CA PHE A 18 -5.25 -33.62 -42.04
C PHE A 18 -4.87 -32.16 -41.82
N CYS A 19 -3.58 -31.83 -41.72
CA CYS A 19 -3.11 -30.47 -41.47
C CYS A 19 -2.63 -29.71 -42.71
N GLN A 20 -2.47 -30.39 -43.85
CA GLN A 20 -1.94 -29.83 -45.11
C GLN A 20 -0.48 -29.35 -45.04
N GLU A 21 0.25 -29.66 -43.96
CA GLU A 21 1.68 -29.37 -43.86
C GLU A 21 2.50 -30.34 -44.72
N LYS A 22 3.60 -29.81 -45.31
CA LYS A 22 4.59 -30.62 -46.02
C LYS A 22 5.52 -31.28 -45.01
N ILE A 23 5.59 -32.60 -45.02
CA ILE A 23 6.40 -33.43 -44.13
C ILE A 23 7.20 -34.46 -44.96
N GLU A 24 8.29 -34.97 -44.42
CA GLU A 24 9.01 -36.09 -45.06
C GLU A 24 8.24 -37.40 -44.87
N MET A 25 8.19 -38.26 -45.89
CA MET A 25 7.48 -39.55 -45.84
C MET A 25 7.89 -40.41 -44.62
N HIS A 26 9.18 -40.47 -44.30
CA HIS A 26 9.70 -41.16 -43.12
C HIS A 26 9.12 -40.63 -41.79
N ASN A 27 8.83 -39.33 -41.70
CA ASN A 27 8.29 -38.69 -40.50
C ASN A 27 6.76 -38.71 -40.45
N GLN A 28 6.08 -39.20 -41.50
CA GLN A 28 4.61 -39.23 -41.56
C GLN A 28 3.96 -39.99 -40.39
N PRO A 29 4.45 -41.19 -39.98
CA PRO A 29 3.89 -41.90 -38.83
C PRO A 29 4.02 -41.09 -37.54
N ALA A 30 5.21 -40.54 -37.27
CA ALA A 30 5.47 -39.72 -36.09
C ALA A 30 4.65 -38.42 -36.09
N HIS A 31 4.48 -37.79 -37.25
CA HIS A 31 3.65 -36.60 -37.40
C HIS A 31 2.19 -36.88 -37.05
N VAL A 32 1.60 -37.98 -37.49
CA VAL A 32 0.19 -38.34 -37.23
C VAL A 32 -0.10 -38.44 -35.71
N GLU A 33 0.85 -38.95 -34.92
CA GLU A 33 0.70 -39.05 -33.46
C GLU A 33 0.57 -37.68 -32.78
N VAL A 34 1.17 -36.63 -33.35
CA VAL A 34 1.16 -35.26 -32.80
C VAL A 34 0.35 -34.26 -33.62
N CYS A 35 -0.17 -34.67 -34.77
CA CYS A 35 -0.87 -33.80 -35.70
C CYS A 35 -2.15 -33.24 -35.06
N LYS A 36 -2.24 -31.91 -34.99
CA LYS A 36 -3.33 -31.19 -34.33
C LYS A 36 -4.70 -31.39 -34.98
N ARG A 37 -4.73 -31.55 -36.29
CA ARG A 37 -5.96 -31.79 -37.07
C ARG A 37 -6.28 -33.26 -37.29
N PHE A 38 -5.43 -34.16 -36.78
CA PHE A 38 -5.73 -35.58 -36.83
C PHE A 38 -7.00 -35.88 -36.03
N LEU A 39 -7.91 -36.63 -36.63
CA LEU A 39 -9.19 -36.98 -36.04
C LEU A 39 -9.01 -38.14 -35.08
N ILE A 40 -9.42 -37.95 -33.83
CA ILE A 40 -9.40 -38.97 -32.78
C ILE A 40 -10.80 -39.23 -32.23
N PRO A 41 -11.10 -40.48 -31.83
CA PRO A 41 -12.33 -40.76 -31.12
C PRO A 41 -12.30 -40.16 -29.73
N CYS A 42 -13.48 -39.81 -29.19
CA CYS A 42 -13.58 -39.36 -27.81
C CYS A 42 -13.05 -40.45 -26.85
N PRO A 43 -12.10 -40.14 -25.95
CA PRO A 43 -11.55 -41.10 -24.99
C PRO A 43 -12.59 -41.61 -23.99
N ASN A 44 -13.66 -40.84 -23.75
CA ASN A 44 -14.78 -41.24 -22.91
C ASN A 44 -15.82 -42.12 -23.63
N GLY A 45 -15.61 -42.43 -24.91
CA GLY A 45 -16.51 -43.28 -25.71
C GLY A 45 -17.86 -42.63 -26.00
N CYS A 46 -17.91 -41.31 -26.19
CA CYS A 46 -19.15 -40.63 -26.59
C CYS A 46 -19.50 -40.88 -28.06
N LYS A 47 -20.62 -40.33 -28.54
CA LYS A 47 -21.08 -40.53 -29.92
C LYS A 47 -20.19 -39.85 -30.98
N ARG A 48 -19.41 -38.81 -30.62
CA ARG A 48 -18.44 -38.18 -31.53
C ARG A 48 -17.19 -39.05 -31.64
N LYS A 49 -16.96 -39.58 -32.85
CA LYS A 49 -15.80 -40.41 -33.19
C LYS A 49 -14.71 -39.67 -33.97
N GLU A 50 -15.04 -38.50 -34.50
CA GLU A 50 -14.15 -37.68 -35.33
C GLU A 50 -13.99 -36.31 -34.67
N ILE A 51 -13.01 -36.18 -33.79
CA ILE A 51 -12.69 -34.93 -33.09
C ILE A 51 -11.27 -34.54 -33.48
N PRO A 52 -11.04 -33.35 -34.06
CA PRO A 52 -9.68 -32.85 -34.25
C PRO A 52 -8.94 -32.83 -32.91
N ARG A 53 -7.70 -33.33 -32.87
CA ARG A 53 -6.91 -33.42 -31.64
C ARG A 53 -6.84 -32.09 -30.89
N GLU A 54 -6.74 -30.97 -31.60
CA GLU A 54 -6.73 -29.61 -31.00
C GLU A 54 -8.06 -29.21 -30.36
N GLU A 55 -9.19 -29.75 -30.82
CA GLU A 55 -10.53 -29.48 -30.27
C GLU A 55 -10.92 -30.45 -29.14
N LEU A 56 -10.11 -31.48 -28.87
CA LEU A 56 -10.47 -32.50 -27.87
C LEU A 56 -10.72 -31.89 -26.49
N THR A 57 -9.88 -30.97 -26.04
CA THR A 57 -10.04 -30.31 -24.74
C THR A 57 -11.37 -29.56 -24.67
N ALA A 58 -11.66 -28.74 -25.68
CA ALA A 58 -12.92 -28.00 -25.77
C ALA A 58 -14.13 -28.95 -25.81
N HIS A 59 -14.03 -30.06 -26.54
CA HIS A 59 -15.08 -31.09 -26.53
C HIS A 59 -15.30 -31.67 -25.12
N LEU A 60 -14.24 -32.06 -24.40
CA LEU A 60 -14.36 -32.65 -23.06
C LEU A 60 -14.99 -31.66 -22.07
N GLU A 61 -14.62 -30.38 -22.14
CA GLU A 61 -15.13 -29.33 -21.25
C GLU A 61 -16.57 -28.92 -21.58
N CYS A 62 -16.87 -28.64 -22.85
CA CYS A 62 -18.12 -28.01 -23.26
C CYS A 62 -19.17 -29.01 -23.74
N ASP A 63 -18.78 -30.07 -24.45
CA ASP A 63 -19.72 -30.87 -25.25
C ASP A 63 -19.93 -32.29 -24.72
N CYS A 64 -18.92 -32.91 -24.12
CA CYS A 64 -18.88 -34.35 -23.88
C CYS A 64 -19.87 -34.75 -22.76
N PRO A 65 -20.96 -35.50 -23.07
CA PRO A 65 -21.96 -35.87 -22.06
C PRO A 65 -21.42 -36.93 -21.08
N LEU A 66 -20.32 -37.59 -21.43
CA LEU A 66 -19.69 -38.65 -20.64
C LEU A 66 -18.48 -38.16 -19.85
N GLN A 67 -18.08 -36.89 -20.00
CA GLN A 67 -17.01 -36.30 -19.19
C GLN A 67 -17.38 -36.41 -17.71
N VAL A 68 -16.44 -36.88 -16.89
CA VAL A 68 -16.61 -36.91 -15.45
C VAL A 68 -16.33 -35.52 -14.89
N ILE A 69 -17.33 -34.93 -14.26
CA ILE A 69 -17.28 -33.60 -13.65
C ILE A 69 -17.68 -33.68 -12.18
N SER A 70 -17.17 -32.74 -11.39
CA SER A 70 -17.63 -32.49 -10.02
C SER A 70 -18.84 -31.57 -10.03
N CYS A 71 -19.66 -31.63 -8.97
CA CYS A 71 -20.76 -30.69 -8.79
C CYS A 71 -20.24 -29.25 -8.62
N PRO A 72 -20.92 -28.22 -9.17
CA PRO A 72 -20.58 -26.81 -8.92
C PRO A 72 -20.54 -26.40 -7.44
N PHE A 73 -21.24 -27.13 -6.57
CA PHE A 73 -21.24 -26.93 -5.11
C PHE A 73 -20.14 -27.73 -4.40
N SER A 74 -19.15 -28.28 -5.11
CA SER A 74 -18.07 -29.06 -4.51
C SER A 74 -17.26 -28.28 -3.48
N GLU A 75 -16.96 -27.01 -3.78
CA GLU A 75 -16.25 -26.11 -2.87
C GLU A 75 -17.03 -25.82 -1.58
N GLN A 76 -18.36 -25.95 -1.63
CA GLN A 76 -19.24 -25.80 -0.47
C GLN A 76 -19.55 -27.14 0.22
N GLY A 77 -18.98 -28.25 -0.26
CA GLY A 77 -19.06 -29.56 0.40
C GLY A 77 -19.88 -30.63 -0.33
N CYS A 78 -20.42 -30.37 -1.52
CA CYS A 78 -21.10 -31.42 -2.29
C CYS A 78 -20.08 -32.43 -2.85
N GLN A 79 -20.26 -33.71 -2.54
CA GLN A 79 -19.32 -34.77 -2.91
C GLN A 79 -19.61 -35.41 -4.28
N PHE A 80 -20.62 -34.93 -5.01
CA PHE A 80 -21.00 -35.54 -6.27
C PHE A 80 -19.91 -35.39 -7.33
N ARG A 81 -19.49 -36.52 -7.89
CA ARG A 81 -18.61 -36.62 -9.05
C ARG A 81 -19.16 -37.69 -9.99
N GLY A 82 -19.50 -37.29 -11.22
CA GLY A 82 -20.22 -38.17 -12.15
C GLY A 82 -20.17 -37.69 -13.59
N LYS A 83 -20.84 -38.40 -14.49
CA LYS A 83 -20.87 -38.04 -15.92
C LYS A 83 -21.66 -36.74 -16.11
N LYS A 84 -21.23 -35.86 -17.02
CA LYS A 84 -21.87 -34.56 -17.31
C LYS A 84 -23.37 -34.70 -17.58
N ARG A 85 -23.81 -35.75 -18.27
CA ARG A 85 -25.25 -36.03 -18.50
C ARG A 85 -26.08 -36.25 -17.23
N GLN A 86 -25.45 -36.64 -16.11
CA GLN A 86 -26.12 -36.91 -14.84
C GLN A 86 -26.25 -35.66 -13.97
N ILE A 87 -25.52 -34.59 -14.28
CA ILE A 87 -25.44 -33.41 -13.40
C ILE A 87 -26.80 -32.75 -13.20
N ARG A 88 -27.62 -32.69 -14.26
CA ARG A 88 -28.93 -32.03 -14.18
C ARG A 88 -29.86 -32.74 -13.20
N ALA A 89 -29.97 -34.07 -13.32
CA ALA A 89 -30.75 -34.88 -12.39
C ALA A 89 -30.21 -34.79 -10.95
N HIS A 90 -28.89 -34.74 -10.76
CA HIS A 90 -28.30 -34.52 -9.45
C HIS A 90 -28.69 -33.15 -8.86
N LEU A 91 -28.59 -32.06 -9.63
CA LEU A 91 -28.95 -30.73 -9.17
C LEU A 91 -30.44 -30.62 -8.81
N ASP A 92 -31.30 -31.27 -9.59
CA ASP A 92 -32.75 -31.28 -9.36
C ASP A 92 -33.12 -32.08 -8.10
N ASN A 93 -32.51 -33.26 -7.90
CA ASN A 93 -32.80 -34.14 -6.77
C ASN A 93 -32.20 -33.62 -5.45
N GLU A 94 -31.03 -33.00 -5.51
CA GLU A 94 -30.27 -32.51 -4.34
C GLU A 94 -30.42 -30.99 -4.14
N LEU A 95 -31.46 -30.37 -4.70
CA LEU A 95 -31.67 -28.93 -4.62
C LEU A 95 -31.67 -28.42 -3.16
N MET A 96 -32.34 -29.14 -2.27
CA MET A 96 -32.40 -28.76 -0.85
C MET A 96 -31.04 -28.81 -0.17
N LEU A 97 -30.20 -29.81 -0.48
CA LEU A 97 -28.84 -29.88 0.01
C LEU A 97 -28.05 -28.64 -0.45
N HIS A 98 -28.13 -28.30 -1.75
CA HIS A 98 -27.41 -27.14 -2.29
C HIS A 98 -27.87 -25.81 -1.68
N ILE A 99 -29.16 -25.65 -1.39
CA ILE A 99 -29.67 -24.47 -0.68
C ILE A 99 -29.11 -24.37 0.75
N LEU A 100 -29.00 -25.50 1.46
CA LEU A 100 -28.39 -25.52 2.80
C LEU A 100 -26.90 -25.18 2.75
N LEU A 101 -26.15 -25.76 1.81
CA LEU A 101 -24.73 -25.42 1.61
C LEU A 101 -24.54 -23.94 1.29
N LEU A 102 -25.41 -23.37 0.43
CA LEU A 102 -25.40 -21.93 0.14
C LEU A 102 -25.69 -21.09 1.38
N ARG A 103 -26.70 -21.48 2.17
CA ARG A 103 -27.05 -20.76 3.39
C ARG A 103 -25.89 -20.76 4.39
N ASP A 104 -25.21 -21.89 4.57
CA ASP A 104 -24.07 -22.00 5.47
C ASP A 104 -22.87 -21.20 4.97
N ALA A 105 -22.60 -21.22 3.65
CA ALA A 105 -21.57 -20.39 3.03
C ALA A 105 -21.85 -18.89 3.24
N VAL A 106 -23.09 -18.46 2.98
CA VAL A 106 -23.51 -17.06 3.17
C VAL A 106 -23.41 -16.65 4.64
N GLN A 107 -23.78 -17.53 5.58
CA GLN A 107 -23.63 -17.25 7.00
C GLN A 107 -22.16 -17.11 7.40
N ALA A 108 -21.28 -17.99 6.90
CA ALA A 108 -19.84 -17.89 7.14
C ALA A 108 -19.27 -16.57 6.59
N PHE A 109 -19.70 -16.15 5.39
CA PHE A 109 -19.29 -14.86 4.83
C PHE A 109 -19.77 -13.67 5.68
N HIS A 110 -21.02 -13.67 6.16
CA HIS A 110 -21.51 -12.62 7.07
C HIS A 110 -20.65 -12.52 8.34
N ASN A 111 -20.35 -13.67 8.96
CA ASN A 111 -19.52 -13.69 10.16
C ASN A 111 -18.11 -13.12 9.89
N LEU A 112 -17.51 -13.44 8.74
CA LEU A 112 -16.21 -12.90 8.35
C LEU A 112 -16.26 -11.38 8.09
N LEU A 113 -17.33 -10.88 7.47
CA LEU A 113 -17.53 -9.45 7.24
C LEU A 113 -17.66 -8.70 8.57
N ASP A 114 -18.42 -9.23 9.53
CA ASP A 114 -18.56 -8.63 10.85
C ASP A 114 -17.22 -8.56 11.60
N LEU A 115 -16.42 -9.62 11.54
CA LEU A 115 -15.08 -9.64 12.12
C LEU A 115 -14.15 -8.62 11.45
N GLN A 116 -14.18 -8.50 10.12
CA GLN A 116 -13.39 -7.49 9.42
C GLN A 116 -13.84 -6.07 9.75
N MET A 117 -15.16 -5.82 9.83
CA MET A 117 -15.69 -4.52 10.24
C MET A 117 -15.23 -4.14 11.65
N GLN A 118 -15.21 -5.10 12.58
CA GLN A 118 -14.69 -4.85 13.93
C GLN A 118 -13.19 -4.54 13.91
N ALA A 119 -12.37 -5.32 13.18
CA ALA A 119 -10.94 -5.09 13.08
C ALA A 119 -10.60 -3.71 12.47
N VAL A 120 -11.38 -3.27 11.48
CA VAL A 120 -11.25 -1.93 10.90
C VAL A 120 -11.58 -0.85 11.93
N ARG A 121 -12.67 -1.00 12.70
CA ARG A 121 -13.03 -0.06 13.77
C ARG A 121 -11.91 0.07 14.82
N ASP A 122 -11.36 -1.06 15.26
CA ASP A 122 -10.28 -1.09 16.25
C ASP A 122 -9.00 -0.45 15.70
N SER A 123 -8.67 -0.73 14.44
CA SER A 123 -7.53 -0.12 13.74
C SER A 123 -7.70 1.40 13.60
N GLN A 124 -8.91 1.86 13.23
CA GLN A 124 -9.22 3.29 13.15
C GLN A 124 -9.08 3.98 14.53
N ALA A 125 -9.53 3.34 15.60
CA ALA A 125 -9.37 3.85 16.96
C ALA A 125 -7.88 3.94 17.35
N ALA A 126 -7.08 2.93 17.01
CA ALA A 126 -5.64 2.92 17.26
C ALA A 126 -4.91 4.03 16.47
N VAL A 127 -5.23 4.20 15.19
CA VAL A 127 -4.69 5.27 14.33
C VAL A 127 -5.04 6.64 14.90
N LYS A 128 -6.30 6.88 15.29
CA LYS A 128 -6.73 8.14 15.91
C LYS A 128 -5.96 8.43 17.20
N LYS A 129 -5.74 7.42 18.04
CA LYS A 129 -4.93 7.54 19.26
C LYS A 129 -3.47 7.87 18.95
N MET A 130 -2.90 7.30 17.90
CA MET A 130 -1.53 7.58 17.48
C MET A 130 -1.37 8.99 16.90
N GLN A 131 -2.34 9.45 16.10
CA GLN A 131 -2.39 10.83 15.60
C GLN A 131 -2.42 11.85 16.74
N LEU A 132 -3.23 11.62 17.78
CA LEU A 132 -3.26 12.49 18.96
C LEU A 132 -1.91 12.53 19.71
N LYS A 133 -1.18 11.41 19.76
CA LYS A 133 0.18 11.38 20.31
C LYS A 133 1.15 12.17 19.43
N LEU A 134 1.06 12.05 18.11
CA LEU A 134 1.90 12.77 17.17
C LEU A 134 1.68 14.29 17.27
N GLN A 135 0.42 14.75 17.29
CA GLN A 135 0.08 16.16 17.47
C GLN A 135 0.62 16.72 18.80
N ARG A 136 0.61 15.90 19.87
CA ARG A 136 1.24 16.25 21.14
C ARG A 136 2.76 16.30 21.05
N CYS A 137 3.41 15.54 20.19
CA CYS A 137 4.86 15.61 19.97
C CYS A 137 5.25 16.78 19.07
N GLU A 138 4.44 17.13 18.07
CA GLU A 138 4.68 18.29 17.20
C GLU A 138 4.65 19.59 18.00
N THR A 139 3.76 19.71 18.98
CA THR A 139 3.75 20.83 19.93
C THR A 139 4.95 20.86 20.89
N PHE A 140 5.81 19.83 20.89
CA PHE A 140 7.06 19.78 21.67
C PHE A 140 8.29 20.21 20.87
N PHE A 141 8.18 20.45 19.56
CA PHE A 141 9.30 20.65 18.65
C PHE A 141 9.43 22.08 18.09
N GLU A 142 9.20 23.10 18.91
CA GLU A 142 9.69 24.45 18.60
C GLU A 142 10.32 25.11 19.84
N PRO A 143 11.64 24.95 20.08
CA PRO A 143 12.37 25.85 20.97
C PRO A 143 12.70 27.15 20.21
N SER A 144 11.69 27.81 19.66
CA SER A 144 11.80 29.15 19.08
C SER A 144 10.92 30.09 19.88
N PHE A 145 11.53 30.85 20.78
CA PHE A 145 10.84 31.95 21.46
C PHE A 145 10.82 33.17 20.53
N VAL A 146 9.63 33.60 20.12
CA VAL A 146 9.45 34.81 19.33
C VAL A 146 8.99 35.95 20.25
N TRP A 147 9.84 36.97 20.38
CA TRP A 147 9.50 38.17 21.14
C TRP A 147 9.08 39.31 20.22
N LYS A 148 7.78 39.65 20.27
CA LYS A 148 7.25 40.85 19.61
C LYS A 148 7.40 42.06 20.55
N ILE A 149 7.97 43.15 20.03
CA ILE A 149 8.10 44.42 20.75
C ILE A 149 7.18 45.45 20.09
N ASP A 150 5.99 45.62 20.66
CA ASP A 150 5.04 46.64 20.20
C ASP A 150 5.54 48.05 20.56
N GLY A 151 5.22 49.05 19.74
CA GLY A 151 5.58 50.45 20.00
C GLY A 151 7.09 50.69 20.09
N TYR A 152 7.90 50.02 19.26
CA TYR A 152 9.36 50.09 19.34
C TYR A 152 9.91 51.52 19.27
N ARG A 153 9.29 52.39 18.45
CA ARG A 153 9.70 53.79 18.29
C ARG A 153 9.62 54.58 19.60
N GLU A 154 8.48 54.50 20.29
CA GLU A 154 8.28 55.16 21.58
C GLU A 154 9.31 54.64 22.59
N LYS A 155 9.44 53.32 22.71
CA LYS A 155 10.40 52.68 23.61
C LYS A 155 11.86 53.04 23.31
N PHE A 156 12.19 53.27 22.03
CA PHE A 156 13.50 53.75 21.62
C PHE A 156 13.73 55.20 22.06
N GLU A 157 12.74 56.09 21.88
CA GLU A 157 12.80 57.48 22.35
C GLU A 157 12.95 57.56 23.88
N GLU A 158 12.25 56.70 24.63
CA GLU A 158 12.43 56.59 26.09
C GLU A 158 13.85 56.16 26.48
N ALA A 159 14.44 55.24 25.71
CA ALA A 159 15.81 54.78 25.92
C ALA A 159 16.85 55.85 25.55
N GLN A 160 16.56 56.70 24.56
CA GLN A 160 17.40 57.87 24.22
C GLN A 160 17.40 58.89 25.35
N GLN A 161 16.22 59.17 25.91
CA GLN A 161 16.04 60.10 27.04
C GLN A 161 16.54 59.52 28.38
N GLY A 162 17.00 58.27 28.40
CA GLY A 162 17.50 57.60 29.61
C GLY A 162 16.42 57.23 30.62
N ARG A 163 15.13 57.42 30.30
CA ARG A 163 13.99 57.09 31.17
C ARG A 163 13.85 55.58 31.33
N LYS A 164 14.01 54.84 30.24
CA LYS A 164 13.94 53.38 30.23
C LYS A 164 14.89 52.79 29.19
N THR A 165 16.09 52.40 29.64
CA THR A 165 17.18 51.99 28.74
C THR A 165 17.12 50.53 28.31
N THR A 166 16.43 49.68 29.07
CA THR A 166 16.41 48.23 28.89
C THR A 166 14.98 47.69 28.94
N LEU A 167 14.68 46.78 28.02
CA LEU A 167 13.41 46.07 27.94
C LEU A 167 13.66 44.58 28.18
N PHE A 168 12.73 43.92 28.86
CA PHE A 168 12.79 42.49 29.13
C PHE A 168 11.58 41.78 28.50
N SER A 169 11.80 40.58 27.97
CA SER A 169 10.73 39.67 27.59
C SER A 169 10.13 39.00 28.83
N ASN A 170 8.96 38.38 28.67
CA ASN A 170 8.49 37.43 29.67
C ASN A 170 9.50 36.27 29.79
N PRO A 171 9.79 35.78 31.01
CA PRO A 171 10.61 34.59 31.19
C PRO A 171 9.98 33.37 30.51
N PHE A 172 10.80 32.55 29.87
CA PHE A 172 10.42 31.30 29.22
C PHE A 172 11.43 30.21 29.55
N TYR A 173 11.08 28.96 29.27
CA TYR A 173 11.98 27.83 29.47
C TYR A 173 12.66 27.46 28.14
N SER A 174 13.96 27.21 28.19
CA SER A 174 14.75 26.79 27.02
C SER A 174 14.25 25.49 26.38
N HIS A 175 13.77 24.55 27.21
CA HIS A 175 13.10 23.31 26.83
C HIS A 175 12.24 22.84 28.02
N ARG A 176 11.47 21.76 27.87
CA ARG A 176 10.65 21.20 28.96
C ARG A 176 11.55 20.86 30.16
N HIS A 177 11.22 21.42 31.33
CA HIS A 177 11.99 21.30 32.57
C HIS A 177 13.45 21.80 32.45
N GLY A 178 13.72 22.71 31.51
CA GLY A 178 15.04 23.27 31.25
C GLY A 178 15.35 24.55 32.04
N TYR A 179 16.38 25.28 31.60
CA TYR A 179 16.75 26.58 32.19
C TYR A 179 15.64 27.60 31.96
N ARG A 180 15.32 28.37 33.01
CA ARG A 180 14.47 29.55 32.90
C ARG A 180 15.33 30.70 32.35
N VAL A 181 14.87 31.33 31.28
CA VAL A 181 15.60 32.40 30.57
C VAL A 181 14.66 33.54 30.24
N CYS A 182 15.19 34.75 30.07
CA CYS A 182 14.48 35.85 29.43
C CYS A 182 15.40 36.58 28.45
N LEU A 183 14.82 37.24 27.46
CA LEU A 183 15.57 38.12 26.57
C LEU A 183 15.56 39.54 27.12
N SER A 184 16.66 40.24 26.93
CA SER A 184 16.78 41.66 27.23
C SER A 184 17.28 42.40 26.01
N ILE A 185 16.71 43.57 25.72
CA ILE A 185 17.24 44.47 24.71
C ILE A 185 17.49 45.86 25.28
N CYS A 186 18.56 46.50 24.79
CA CYS A 186 18.82 47.92 24.99
C CYS A 186 18.65 48.61 23.64
N PRO A 187 17.49 49.24 23.36
CA PRO A 187 17.17 49.84 22.07
C PRO A 187 18.21 50.86 21.60
N ASN A 188 18.75 51.63 22.53
CA ASN A 188 19.76 52.67 22.28
C ASN A 188 21.20 52.18 22.51
N GLY A 189 21.43 50.86 22.59
CA GLY A 189 22.74 50.27 22.86
C GLY A 189 23.24 50.47 24.29
N GLU A 190 24.37 49.85 24.62
CA GLU A 190 24.98 49.92 25.94
C GLU A 190 26.41 50.48 25.88
N GLN A 191 26.81 51.19 26.94
CA GLN A 191 28.18 51.71 27.17
C GLN A 191 28.75 52.44 25.93
N ARG A 192 29.88 51.94 25.39
CA ARG A 192 30.66 52.51 24.27
C ARG A 192 29.95 52.46 22.92
N HIS A 193 28.84 51.73 22.82
CA HIS A 193 28.06 51.56 21.59
C HIS A 193 26.69 52.25 21.66
N ARG A 194 26.47 53.08 22.70
CA ARG A 194 25.23 53.83 22.87
C ARG A 194 24.95 54.73 21.67
N GLY A 195 23.72 54.70 21.16
CA GLY A 195 23.27 55.46 19.99
C GLY A 195 23.63 54.86 18.62
N LYS A 196 24.38 53.75 18.57
CA LYS A 196 24.87 53.19 17.29
C LYS A 196 24.27 51.83 16.94
N TYR A 197 24.03 50.98 17.94
CA TYR A 197 23.55 49.61 17.73
C TYR A 197 22.51 49.24 18.78
N LEU A 198 21.60 48.35 18.40
CA LEU A 198 20.77 47.60 19.34
C LEU A 198 21.64 46.56 20.05
N ALA A 199 21.54 46.47 21.38
CA ALA A 199 22.15 45.36 22.12
C ALA A 199 21.08 44.35 22.54
N VAL A 200 21.37 43.06 22.39
CA VAL A 200 20.48 41.95 22.77
C VAL A 200 21.24 41.01 23.69
N PHE A 201 20.61 40.63 24.80
CA PHE A 201 21.17 39.73 25.80
C PHE A 201 20.18 38.61 26.11
N ILE A 202 20.73 37.46 26.50
CA ILE A 202 19.97 36.37 27.10
C ILE A 202 20.33 36.36 28.57
N CYS A 203 19.32 36.46 29.42
CA CYS A 203 19.47 36.40 30.87
C CYS A 203 19.00 35.03 31.34
N ILE A 204 19.86 34.34 32.10
CA ILE A 204 19.48 33.10 32.78
C ILE A 204 18.89 33.49 34.13
N CYS A 205 17.68 33.01 34.40
CA CYS A 205 16.93 33.27 35.62
C CYS A 205 16.89 32.02 36.49
N ARG A 206 16.67 32.20 37.80
CA ARG A 206 16.41 31.08 38.70
C ARG A 206 15.14 30.32 38.29
N GLY A 207 15.30 29.06 37.92
CA GLY A 207 14.25 28.15 37.50
C GLY A 207 13.88 27.14 38.59
N GLU A 208 12.72 26.52 38.43
CA GLU A 208 12.25 25.45 39.33
C GLU A 208 13.08 24.17 39.18
N TYR A 209 13.69 23.97 38.01
CA TYR A 209 14.43 22.77 37.65
C TYR A 209 15.94 22.91 37.80
N ASP A 210 16.45 24.04 38.32
CA ASP A 210 17.89 24.35 38.36
C ASP A 210 18.74 23.27 39.03
N ALA A 211 18.18 22.56 40.02
CA ALA A 211 18.83 21.46 40.73
C ALA A 211 19.07 20.21 39.86
N LEU A 212 18.32 20.07 38.76
CA LEU A 212 18.40 18.94 37.82
C LEU A 212 19.25 19.27 36.59
N LEU A 213 19.71 20.51 36.46
CA LEU A 213 20.37 21.02 35.26
C LEU A 213 21.88 21.13 35.47
N SER A 214 22.64 20.94 34.39
CA SER A 214 24.09 21.08 34.40
C SER A 214 24.50 22.55 34.50
N TRP A 215 25.49 22.85 35.34
CA TRP A 215 26.04 24.19 35.47
C TRP A 215 27.57 24.16 35.33
N PRO A 216 28.19 25.18 34.70
CA PRO A 216 27.58 26.38 34.10
C PRO A 216 26.81 26.09 32.80
N PHE A 217 25.94 27.03 32.39
CA PHE A 217 25.16 26.90 31.15
C PHE A 217 26.09 26.82 29.92
N SER A 218 25.93 25.77 29.12
CA SER A 218 26.82 25.45 27.99
C SER A 218 26.09 25.25 26.66
N HIS A 219 24.81 25.58 26.56
CA HIS A 219 24.02 25.32 25.37
C HIS A 219 24.22 26.45 24.34
N PRO A 220 24.34 26.14 23.04
CA PRO A 220 24.44 27.15 22.00
C PRO A 220 23.12 27.92 21.91
N VAL A 221 23.20 29.25 21.85
CA VAL A 221 22.02 30.10 21.64
C VAL A 221 22.17 30.89 20.36
N ARG A 222 21.10 30.92 19.56
CA ARG A 222 21.02 31.68 18.31
C ARG A 222 19.91 32.72 18.44
N ALA A 223 20.28 34.00 18.39
CA ALA A 223 19.35 35.11 18.34
C ALA A 223 19.34 35.70 16.93
N LEU A 224 18.16 35.81 16.32
CA LEU A 224 17.99 36.36 14.97
C LEU A 224 16.94 37.48 15.02
N PRO A 225 17.24 38.68 14.51
CA PRO A 225 16.21 39.69 14.29
C PRO A 225 15.30 39.23 13.14
N LEU A 226 14.00 39.15 13.40
CA LEU A 226 12.99 38.85 12.38
C LEU A 226 12.39 40.17 11.87
N HIS A 227 12.66 40.50 10.61
CA HIS A 227 12.00 41.62 9.95
C HIS A 227 10.72 41.12 9.28
N MET A 228 9.55 41.51 9.80
CA MET A 228 8.29 41.33 9.10
C MET A 228 8.14 42.49 8.10
N PRO A 229 8.06 42.24 6.78
CA PRO A 229 7.81 43.30 5.82
C PRO A 229 6.46 43.96 6.12
N SER A 230 6.45 45.28 6.16
CA SER A 230 5.23 46.07 6.26
C SER A 230 4.34 45.77 5.05
N VAL A 231 3.11 45.31 5.28
CA VAL A 231 2.05 45.22 4.26
C VAL A 231 1.51 46.62 3.99
#